data_AF-A8I9T0-F1
#
_entry.id   AF-A8I9T0-F1
#
_cell.length_a   1.000
_cell.length_b   1.000
_cell.length_c   1.000
_cell.angle_alpha   90.00
_cell.angle_beta   90.00
_cell.angle_gamma   90.00
#
_symmetry.space_group_name_H-M   'P 1'
#
loop_
_entity.id
_entity.type
_entity.pdbx_description
1 polymer ?
#
loop_
_entity_poly.entity_id
_entity_poly.type
_entity_poly.pdbx_seq_one_letter_code
_entity_poly.pdbx_strand_id
1 'polypeptide(L)'
;MSGLPVPLCWAGGNSRPHVPVMGDRMSFKNLSVMLKIGAIVLMLSACAGVGVALLSSQLHTVIGTYDAVIKNDEAAVLALVRYNRQVAVLQRALYQIAVASTPEQSAAADKELSDALAAMNNRLKEAKAASEQVGAIAQSFSARVDAAMASPCGPVIKFAREAMDPQSIVTAGQRMTNECDAALKPIGQEIVRANDRITAELNQRTDAVRDDALRLATLITTALAIAVLVCFGLGFAVARYGIVVPINRVLGVMSDIQAGKLQVKVPDTDRGDEVGTIAKSVETFRQGLEEAERLRQEAALQEQRSAEKVRNERLQIAANFEATMGNLARAFAQSSHEMSDAARSLAATAEETSRQAEAVGGAAEEASTNVNTVAASTEEMTASIREISAQVSQTATIATAAAAETSRTQTEIIELSQSAAKIGEVVDLITNIASQTNLLALNATIEAARAGESGKGFAVVAQEVKQLAAQTAKATEEIAGKVGEIQQATNRSVESIDRIVTTIGQIQTAASTVASAVEEQGAATAEIASNTQQAARGTETVNHNIAGVGRAAEMTGAASSQLMTLSQSITDQAQQLKREVEQVVANLRAG
;
A
#
# COMPACT_ATOMS: atom_id res chain seq x y z
N MET A 1 130.29 -26.67 35.23
CA MET A 1 130.39 -27.37 36.52
C MET A 1 129.09 -28.15 36.69
N SER A 2 129.11 -29.45 36.36
CA SER A 2 128.95 -30.58 37.31
C SER A 2 127.50 -30.72 37.82
N GLY A 3 126.76 -31.82 37.67
CA GLY A 3 127.02 -33.17 37.20
C GLY A 3 125.70 -34.00 37.26
N LEU A 4 125.72 -35.15 36.59
CA LEU A 4 124.76 -36.28 36.46
C LEU A 4 124.02 -36.74 37.76
N PRO A 5 123.08 -37.75 37.79
CA PRO A 5 122.44 -38.60 36.74
C PRO A 5 120.89 -38.90 36.89
N VAL A 6 120.22 -39.39 35.80
CA VAL A 6 119.29 -40.56 35.56
C VAL A 6 118.46 -41.21 36.74
N PRO A 7 117.30 -41.95 36.62
CA PRO A 7 116.13 -42.10 35.68
C PRO A 7 114.68 -42.20 36.33
N LEU A 8 113.65 -42.51 35.51
CA LEU A 8 112.42 -43.37 35.71
C LEU A 8 110.99 -42.75 35.63
N CYS A 9 110.22 -43.30 34.67
CA CYS A 9 108.75 -43.56 34.55
C CYS A 9 107.68 -42.54 34.99
N TRP A 10 106.75 -42.16 34.08
CA TRP A 10 105.36 -42.67 34.02
C TRP A 10 104.54 -42.05 32.87
N ALA A 11 103.60 -42.83 32.34
CA ALA A 11 102.66 -42.48 31.27
C ALA A 11 101.54 -41.55 31.75
N GLY A 12 100.97 -40.76 30.84
CA GLY A 12 99.76 -39.96 31.10
C GLY A 12 99.38 -39.04 29.96
N GLY A 13 98.79 -39.59 28.89
CA GLY A 13 98.06 -38.80 27.91
C GLY A 13 96.78 -38.24 28.53
N ASN A 14 96.51 -36.96 28.31
CA ASN A 14 95.21 -36.38 28.65
C ASN A 14 94.71 -35.49 27.51
N SER A 15 93.90 -36.12 26.67
CA SER A 15 93.01 -35.57 25.66
C SER A 15 91.96 -34.67 26.33
N ARG A 16 91.92 -33.39 25.96
CA ARG A 16 90.80 -32.51 26.29
C ARG A 16 89.63 -32.83 25.34
N PRO A 17 88.41 -33.08 25.86
CA PRO A 17 87.26 -33.39 25.03
C PRO A 17 86.68 -32.13 24.38
N HIS A 18 86.47 -32.22 23.06
CA HIS A 18 85.68 -31.29 22.28
C HIS A 18 84.22 -31.31 22.74
N VAL A 19 83.69 -30.16 23.15
CA VAL A 19 82.25 -29.94 23.33
C VAL A 19 81.64 -29.78 21.93
N PRO A 20 80.66 -30.61 21.51
CA PRO A 20 79.97 -30.41 20.24
C PRO A 20 78.88 -29.34 20.46
N VAL A 21 79.01 -28.22 19.74
CA VAL A 21 77.93 -27.23 19.60
C VAL A 21 76.87 -27.84 18.67
N MET A 22 75.96 -28.61 19.23
CA MET A 22 74.73 -29.04 18.55
C MET A 22 73.75 -27.87 18.61
N GLY A 23 73.77 -27.05 17.55
CA GLY A 23 72.97 -25.83 17.50
C GLY A 23 72.86 -25.22 16.13
N ASP A 24 72.82 -26.01 15.05
CA ASP A 24 72.46 -25.48 13.73
C ASP A 24 70.97 -25.76 13.46
N ARG A 25 70.13 -25.00 14.16
CA ARG A 25 68.68 -24.99 13.98
C ARG A 25 68.38 -24.38 12.60
N MET A 26 67.87 -25.20 11.67
CA MET A 26 67.17 -24.82 10.44
C MET A 26 67.45 -23.38 9.93
N SER A 27 68.66 -23.15 9.41
CA SER A 27 68.98 -21.90 8.74
C SER A 27 68.20 -21.78 7.43
N PHE A 28 67.49 -20.67 7.21
CA PHE A 28 66.69 -20.39 6.00
C PHE A 28 67.50 -20.50 4.69
N LYS A 29 68.84 -20.42 4.80
CA LYS A 29 69.80 -20.62 3.70
C LYS A 29 69.87 -22.06 3.19
N ASN A 30 69.37 -23.05 3.92
CA ASN A 30 69.46 -24.48 3.58
C ASN A 30 68.11 -25.10 3.22
N LEU A 31 67.02 -24.31 3.18
CA LEU A 31 65.71 -24.77 2.71
C LEU A 31 65.64 -24.79 1.19
N SER A 32 64.98 -25.81 0.63
CA SER A 32 64.79 -25.94 -0.80
C SER A 32 63.94 -24.79 -1.37
N VAL A 33 64.23 -24.36 -2.60
CA VAL A 33 63.53 -23.28 -3.30
C VAL A 33 62.05 -23.63 -3.47
N MET A 34 61.73 -24.91 -3.71
CA MET A 34 60.35 -25.40 -3.77
C MET A 34 59.63 -25.26 -2.43
N LEU A 35 60.29 -25.55 -1.31
CA LEU A 35 59.71 -25.38 0.03
C LEU A 35 59.46 -23.90 0.35
N LYS A 36 60.37 -23.01 -0.09
CA LYS A 36 60.24 -21.55 0.08
C LYS A 36 59.05 -20.99 -0.71
N ILE A 37 58.85 -21.44 -1.95
CA ILE A 37 57.71 -21.04 -2.78
C ILE A 37 56.41 -21.65 -2.24
N GLY A 38 56.43 -22.93 -1.86
CA GLY A 38 55.29 -23.62 -1.27
C GLY A 38 54.80 -22.96 0.03
N ALA A 39 55.72 -22.51 0.88
CA ALA A 39 55.39 -21.78 2.10
C ALA A 39 54.69 -20.43 1.82
N ILE A 40 55.08 -19.71 0.76
CA ILE A 40 54.43 -18.45 0.35
C ILE A 40 53.00 -18.72 -0.15
N VAL A 41 52.82 -19.74 -0.99
CA VAL A 41 51.50 -20.11 -1.51
C VAL A 41 50.56 -20.57 -0.38
N LEU A 42 51.07 -21.35 0.57
CA LEU A 42 50.31 -21.84 1.71
C LEU A 42 49.91 -20.69 2.65
N MET A 43 50.79 -19.72 2.87
CA MET A 43 50.52 -18.51 3.65
C MET A 43 49.44 -17.62 3.01
N LEU A 44 49.49 -17.43 1.68
CA LEU A 44 48.47 -16.68 0.93
C LEU A 44 47.11 -17.38 0.97
N SER A 45 47.08 -18.70 0.77
CA SER A 45 45.85 -19.50 0.86
C SER A 45 45.23 -19.49 2.26
N ALA A 46 46.06 -19.55 3.31
CA ALA A 46 45.60 -19.44 4.69
C ALA A 46 45.00 -18.05 4.98
N CYS A 47 45.62 -16.96 4.51
CA CYS A 47 45.08 -15.60 4.66
C CYS A 47 43.73 -15.45 3.94
N ALA A 48 43.60 -15.97 2.73
CA ALA A 48 42.34 -15.94 1.98
C ALA A 48 41.23 -16.73 2.71
N GLY A 49 41.53 -17.93 3.20
CA GLY A 49 40.59 -18.77 3.94
C GLY A 49 40.09 -18.12 5.24
N VAL A 50 40.99 -17.53 6.02
CA VAL A 50 40.63 -16.80 7.25
C VAL A 50 39.78 -15.57 6.92
N GLY A 51 40.09 -14.84 5.84
CA GLY A 51 39.31 -13.70 5.38
C GLY A 51 37.86 -14.07 5.04
N VAL A 52 37.66 -15.14 4.27
CA VAL A 52 36.32 -15.63 3.92
C VAL A 52 35.54 -16.11 5.14
N ALA A 53 36.19 -16.81 6.07
CA ALA A 53 35.54 -17.30 7.30
C ALA A 53 35.06 -16.15 8.20
N LEU A 54 35.87 -15.10 8.36
CA LEU A 54 35.50 -13.92 9.15
C LEU A 54 34.35 -13.14 8.50
N LEU A 55 34.38 -12.94 7.17
CA LEU A 55 33.31 -12.27 6.44
C LEU A 55 31.99 -13.06 6.53
N SER A 56 32.03 -14.38 6.40
CA SER A 56 30.85 -15.25 6.51
C SER A 56 30.24 -15.23 7.92
N SER A 57 31.07 -15.32 8.97
CA SER A 57 30.61 -15.25 10.36
C SER A 57 29.95 -13.90 10.69
N GLN A 58 30.48 -12.80 10.14
CA GLN A 58 29.89 -11.48 10.32
C GLN A 58 28.55 -11.34 9.60
N LEU A 59 28.47 -11.84 8.36
CA LEU A 59 27.22 -11.82 7.60
C LEU A 59 26.09 -12.54 8.35
N HIS A 60 26.38 -13.69 8.98
CA HIS A 60 25.41 -14.40 9.81
C HIS A 60 24.97 -13.62 11.06
N THR A 61 25.89 -12.90 11.71
CA THR A 61 25.58 -12.10 12.90
C THR A 61 24.67 -10.93 12.53
N VAL A 62 25.01 -10.20 11.46
CA VAL A 62 24.22 -9.06 10.94
C VAL A 62 22.82 -9.52 10.52
N ILE A 63 22.71 -10.61 9.75
CA ILE A 63 21.42 -11.19 9.35
C ILE A 63 20.60 -11.57 10.58
N GLY A 64 21.19 -12.19 11.59
CA GLY A 64 20.49 -12.57 12.83
C GLY A 64 19.94 -11.38 13.61
N THR A 65 20.71 -10.30 13.76
CA THR A 65 20.21 -9.05 14.39
C THR A 65 19.14 -8.36 13.55
N TYR A 66 19.29 -8.33 12.23
CA TYR A 66 18.28 -7.75 11.34
C TYR A 66 16.96 -8.55 11.38
N ASP A 67 17.05 -9.88 11.43
CA ASP A 67 15.87 -10.76 11.50
C ASP A 67 15.11 -10.57 12.82
N ALA A 68 15.83 -10.34 13.93
CA ALA A 68 15.22 -10.04 15.22
C ALA A 68 14.48 -8.69 15.24
N VAL A 69 15.06 -7.63 14.65
CA VAL A 69 14.42 -6.30 14.58
C VAL A 69 13.21 -6.32 13.65
N ILE A 70 13.34 -6.91 12.45
CA ILE A 70 12.26 -6.93 11.46
C ILE A 70 11.11 -7.85 11.88
N LYS A 71 11.39 -9.07 12.39
CA LYS A 71 10.30 -10.02 12.68
C LYS A 71 9.58 -9.75 13.98
N ASN A 72 10.28 -9.30 15.02
CA ASN A 72 9.71 -9.23 16.36
C ASN A 72 9.29 -7.80 16.69
N ASP A 73 10.17 -6.82 16.51
CA ASP A 73 9.87 -5.45 16.95
C ASP A 73 8.92 -4.72 15.99
N GLU A 74 9.05 -4.86 14.67
CA GLU A 74 8.07 -4.29 13.73
C GLU A 74 6.68 -4.93 13.89
N ALA A 75 6.62 -6.24 14.12
CA ALA A 75 5.35 -6.94 14.37
C ALA A 75 4.67 -6.44 15.66
N ALA A 76 5.45 -6.16 16.70
CA ALA A 76 4.94 -5.61 17.95
C ALA A 76 4.44 -4.16 17.79
N VAL A 77 5.19 -3.32 17.05
CA VAL A 77 4.78 -1.95 16.69
C VAL A 77 3.50 -1.96 15.87
N LEU A 78 3.39 -2.84 14.88
CA LEU A 78 2.17 -3.00 14.06
C LEU A 78 0.97 -3.44 14.92
N ALA A 79 1.17 -4.34 15.88
CA ALA A 79 0.14 -4.74 16.83
C ALA A 79 -0.33 -3.56 17.69
N LEU A 80 0.59 -2.69 18.14
CA LEU A 80 0.26 -1.47 18.90
C LEU A 80 -0.49 -0.42 18.04
N VAL A 81 -0.13 -0.24 16.77
CA VAL A 81 -0.88 0.61 15.83
C VAL A 81 -2.29 0.06 15.61
N ARG A 82 -2.42 -1.25 15.42
CA ARG A 82 -3.73 -1.91 15.28
C ARG A 82 -4.55 -1.79 16.57
N TYR A 83 -3.91 -1.85 17.73
CA TYR A 83 -4.54 -1.59 19.02
C TYR A 83 -5.10 -0.16 19.09
N ASN A 84 -4.30 0.85 18.70
CA ASN A 84 -4.75 2.24 18.63
C ASN A 84 -5.96 2.43 17.70
N ARG A 85 -5.95 1.77 16.54
CA ARG A 85 -7.10 1.78 15.63
C ARG A 85 -8.37 1.26 16.32
N GLN A 86 -8.26 0.21 17.15
CA GLN A 86 -9.42 -0.31 17.88
C GLN A 86 -9.90 0.64 18.99
N VAL A 87 -9.02 1.47 19.58
CA VAL A 87 -9.45 2.56 20.47
C VAL A 87 -10.35 3.56 19.73
N ALA A 88 -10.04 3.89 18.48
CA ALA A 88 -10.89 4.77 17.66
C ALA A 88 -12.23 4.10 17.29
N VAL A 89 -12.23 2.79 17.00
CA VAL A 89 -13.47 2.02 16.75
C VAL A 89 -14.32 1.96 18.03
N LEU A 90 -13.70 1.75 19.19
CA LEU A 90 -14.36 1.80 20.49
C LEU A 90 -15.06 3.15 20.71
N GLN A 91 -14.38 4.27 20.46
CA GLN A 91 -14.98 5.62 20.57
C GLN A 91 -16.17 5.79 19.62
N ARG A 92 -16.06 5.31 18.38
CA ARG A 92 -17.18 5.34 17.41
C ARG A 92 -18.39 4.54 17.92
N ALA A 93 -18.16 3.33 18.42
CA ALA A 93 -19.22 2.48 18.97
C ALA A 93 -19.91 3.15 20.17
N LEU A 94 -19.14 3.80 21.05
CA LEU A 94 -19.68 4.59 22.15
C LEU A 94 -20.59 5.73 21.66
N TYR A 95 -20.18 6.48 20.63
CA TYR A 95 -21.03 7.52 20.06
C TYR A 95 -22.30 6.95 19.40
N GLN A 96 -22.22 5.80 18.73
CA GLN A 96 -23.40 5.13 18.19
C GLN A 96 -24.38 4.70 19.29
N ILE A 97 -23.88 4.22 20.44
CA ILE A 97 -24.73 3.95 21.62
C ILE A 97 -25.39 5.24 22.11
N ALA A 98 -24.65 6.36 22.14
CA ALA A 98 -25.18 7.64 22.61
C ALA A 98 -26.29 8.24 21.73
N VAL A 99 -26.27 7.96 20.42
CA VAL A 99 -27.26 8.48 19.45
C VAL A 99 -28.30 7.46 19.01
N ALA A 100 -28.27 6.24 19.57
CA ALA A 100 -29.23 5.21 19.25
C ALA A 100 -30.63 5.65 19.65
N SER A 101 -31.57 5.59 18.70
CA SER A 101 -32.97 5.99 18.90
C SER A 101 -33.93 4.79 18.93
N THR A 102 -33.43 3.59 18.60
CA THR A 102 -34.20 2.34 18.67
C THR A 102 -33.43 1.24 19.41
N PRO A 103 -34.12 0.25 20.00
CA PRO A 103 -33.48 -0.90 20.63
C PRO A 103 -32.55 -1.67 19.69
N GLU A 104 -32.89 -1.79 18.40
CA GLU A 104 -32.05 -2.45 17.40
C GLU A 104 -30.74 -1.71 17.16
N GLN A 105 -30.79 -0.37 17.08
CA GLN A 105 -29.59 0.47 16.95
C GLN A 105 -28.69 0.33 18.17
N SER A 106 -29.27 0.33 19.38
CA SER A 106 -28.51 0.13 20.62
C SER A 106 -27.84 -1.24 20.67
N ALA A 107 -28.56 -2.30 20.29
CA ALA A 107 -28.02 -3.66 20.26
C ALA A 107 -26.88 -3.83 19.23
N ALA A 108 -27.01 -3.21 18.06
CA ALA A 108 -25.96 -3.19 17.05
C ALA A 108 -24.70 -2.46 17.53
N ALA A 109 -24.87 -1.31 18.18
CA ALA A 109 -23.77 -0.53 18.73
C ALA A 109 -23.08 -1.23 19.91
N ASP A 110 -23.84 -1.94 20.75
CA ASP A 110 -23.30 -2.78 21.82
C ASP A 110 -22.48 -3.96 21.29
N LYS A 111 -22.89 -4.55 20.17
CA LYS A 111 -22.11 -5.57 19.48
C LYS A 111 -20.79 -4.98 18.94
N GLU A 112 -20.84 -3.82 18.28
CA GLU A 112 -19.63 -3.14 17.78
C GLU A 112 -18.66 -2.79 18.91
N LEU A 113 -19.19 -2.36 20.07
CA LEU A 113 -18.40 -2.11 21.28
C LEU A 113 -17.71 -3.38 21.80
N SER A 114 -18.45 -4.49 21.91
CA SER A 114 -17.91 -5.78 22.36
C SER A 114 -16.85 -6.32 21.40
N ASP A 115 -17.09 -6.25 20.09
CA ASP A 115 -16.16 -6.70 19.07
C ASP A 115 -14.86 -5.88 19.08
N ALA A 116 -14.96 -4.55 19.29
CA ALA A 116 -13.81 -3.67 19.44
C ALA A 116 -12.95 -4.05 20.66
N LEU A 117 -13.57 -4.28 21.83
CA LEU A 117 -12.86 -4.70 23.05
C LEU A 117 -12.17 -6.06 22.88
N ALA A 118 -12.83 -7.02 22.24
CA ALA A 118 -12.25 -8.32 21.94
C ALA A 118 -11.06 -8.19 20.98
N ALA A 119 -11.18 -7.36 19.93
CA ALA A 119 -10.11 -7.07 19.00
C ALA A 119 -8.92 -6.40 19.70
N MET A 120 -9.15 -5.44 20.60
CA MET A 120 -8.11 -4.80 21.42
C MET A 120 -7.31 -5.83 22.22
N ASN A 121 -8.00 -6.75 22.92
CA ASN A 121 -7.34 -7.80 23.69
C ASN A 121 -6.51 -8.74 22.81
N ASN A 122 -6.98 -9.06 21.60
CA ASN A 122 -6.21 -9.86 20.66
C ASN A 122 -4.95 -9.12 20.19
N ARG A 123 -5.03 -7.82 19.90
CA ARG A 123 -3.85 -7.01 19.53
C ARG A 123 -2.86 -6.87 20.69
N LEU A 124 -3.34 -6.80 21.92
CA LEU A 124 -2.48 -6.83 23.10
C LEU A 124 -1.68 -8.15 23.19
N LYS A 125 -2.33 -9.29 22.94
CA LYS A 125 -1.66 -10.60 22.93
C LYS A 125 -0.60 -10.69 21.81
N GLU A 126 -0.92 -10.19 20.62
CA GLU A 126 0.03 -10.12 19.49
C GLU A 126 1.25 -9.26 19.84
N ALA A 127 1.03 -8.06 20.40
CA ALA A 127 2.12 -7.18 20.81
C ALA A 127 3.04 -7.84 21.85
N LYS A 128 2.45 -8.53 22.84
CA LYS A 128 3.19 -9.23 23.89
C LYS A 128 3.96 -10.46 23.39
N ALA A 129 3.40 -11.17 22.41
CA ALA A 129 4.07 -12.32 21.81
C ALA A 129 5.26 -11.91 20.94
N ALA A 130 5.17 -10.72 20.31
CA ALA A 130 6.20 -10.21 19.42
C ALA A 130 7.34 -9.51 20.17
N SER A 131 7.06 -8.68 21.18
CA SER A 131 8.10 -7.99 21.96
C SER A 131 7.65 -7.77 23.40
N GLU A 132 8.46 -8.22 24.36
CA GLU A 132 8.16 -8.07 25.79
C GLU A 132 8.06 -6.58 26.20
N GLN A 133 8.97 -5.75 25.67
CA GLN A 133 9.01 -4.32 25.94
C GLN A 133 7.76 -3.61 25.41
N VAL A 134 7.41 -3.83 24.14
CA VAL A 134 6.23 -3.21 23.52
C VAL A 134 4.94 -3.79 24.12
N GLY A 135 4.92 -5.08 24.46
CA GLY A 135 3.82 -5.73 25.16
C GLY A 135 3.53 -5.10 26.53
N ALA A 136 4.54 -4.76 27.31
CA ALA A 136 4.38 -4.06 28.59
C ALA A 136 3.76 -2.66 28.41
N ILE A 137 4.18 -1.93 27.37
CA ILE A 137 3.61 -0.63 27.01
C ILE A 137 2.14 -0.78 26.60
N ALA A 138 1.83 -1.73 25.71
CA ALA A 138 0.46 -2.03 25.29
C ALA A 138 -0.43 -2.42 26.48
N GLN A 139 0.10 -3.19 27.44
CA GLN A 139 -0.62 -3.60 28.64
C GLN A 139 -0.93 -2.39 29.54
N SER A 140 -0.03 -1.42 29.64
CA SER A 140 -0.29 -0.18 30.38
C SER A 140 -1.42 0.65 29.76
N PHE A 141 -1.52 0.69 28.42
CA PHE A 141 -2.63 1.34 27.73
C PHE A 141 -3.94 0.58 27.91
N SER A 142 -3.92 -0.75 27.85
CA SER A 142 -5.10 -1.57 28.13
C SER A 142 -5.67 -1.31 29.51
N ALA A 143 -4.83 -1.29 30.55
CA ALA A 143 -5.29 -1.00 31.90
C ALA A 143 -5.98 0.37 32.02
N ARG A 144 -5.51 1.37 31.26
CA ARG A 144 -6.11 2.71 31.24
C ARG A 144 -7.43 2.76 30.45
N VAL A 145 -7.53 2.03 29.35
CA VAL A 145 -8.80 1.89 28.62
C VAL A 145 -9.82 1.16 29.49
N ASP A 146 -9.42 0.07 30.15
CA ASP A 146 -10.29 -0.68 31.05
C ASP A 146 -10.77 0.20 32.22
N ALA A 147 -9.87 1.02 32.78
CA ALA A 147 -10.23 2.00 33.80
C ALA A 147 -11.24 3.03 33.27
N ALA A 148 -11.00 3.63 32.09
CA ALA A 148 -11.91 4.59 31.46
C ALA A 148 -13.28 3.97 31.13
N MET A 149 -13.30 2.71 30.66
CA MET A 149 -14.51 1.95 30.38
C MET A 149 -15.31 1.65 31.64
N ALA A 150 -14.65 1.34 32.76
CA ALA A 150 -15.31 1.19 34.05
C ALA A 150 -15.84 2.53 34.58
N SER A 151 -15.01 3.58 34.53
CA SER A 151 -15.37 4.95 34.91
C SER A 151 -14.44 5.95 34.20
N PRO A 152 -14.97 6.96 33.49
CA PRO A 152 -16.35 7.44 33.58
C PRO A 152 -17.33 6.81 32.57
N CYS A 153 -16.89 5.95 31.65
CA CYS A 153 -17.75 5.52 30.54
C CYS A 153 -18.88 4.56 30.91
N GLY A 154 -18.67 3.63 31.85
CA GLY A 154 -19.71 2.67 32.26
C GLY A 154 -21.04 3.35 32.64
N PRO A 155 -21.03 4.36 33.54
CA PRO A 155 -22.22 5.15 33.86
C PRO A 155 -22.85 5.88 32.67
N VAL A 156 -22.04 6.39 31.75
CA VAL A 156 -22.52 7.11 30.54
C VAL A 156 -23.19 6.13 29.58
N ILE A 157 -22.57 4.98 29.31
CA ILE A 157 -23.11 3.91 28.47
C ILE A 157 -24.43 3.41 29.03
N LYS A 158 -24.51 3.20 30.36
CA LYS A 158 -25.76 2.78 31.01
C LYS A 158 -26.87 3.80 30.79
N PHE A 159 -26.58 5.08 30.99
CA PHE A 159 -27.54 6.16 30.73
C PHE A 159 -27.97 6.22 29.26
N ALA A 160 -27.00 6.10 28.33
CA ALA A 160 -27.26 6.13 26.90
C ALA A 160 -28.18 4.99 26.42
N ARG A 161 -28.02 3.78 26.96
CA ARG A 161 -28.89 2.63 26.63
C ARG A 161 -30.35 2.81 27.08
N GLU A 162 -30.58 3.62 28.11
CA GLU A 162 -31.92 3.91 28.66
C GLU A 162 -32.55 5.16 28.02
N ALA A 163 -31.76 5.97 27.30
CA ALA A 163 -32.19 7.22 26.69
C ALA A 163 -32.92 7.01 25.36
N MET A 164 -34.25 7.00 25.37
CA MET A 164 -35.10 6.77 24.18
C MET A 164 -35.77 8.05 23.65
N ASP A 165 -35.83 9.13 24.43
CA ASP A 165 -36.39 10.41 24.02
C ASP A 165 -35.31 11.38 23.49
N PRO A 166 -35.66 12.34 22.62
CA PRO A 166 -34.68 13.24 22.01
C PRO A 166 -33.82 14.03 23.02
N GLN A 167 -34.37 14.41 24.18
CA GLN A 167 -33.64 15.21 25.17
C GLN A 167 -32.60 14.36 25.92
N SER A 168 -32.96 13.13 26.28
CA SER A 168 -32.04 12.18 26.91
C SER A 168 -30.92 11.75 25.95
N ILE A 169 -31.21 11.57 24.66
CA ILE A 169 -30.21 11.26 23.62
C ILE A 169 -29.18 12.40 23.50
N VAL A 170 -29.63 13.65 23.43
CA VAL A 170 -28.73 14.82 23.41
C VAL A 170 -27.87 14.86 24.67
N THR A 171 -28.46 14.57 25.84
CA THR A 171 -27.73 14.50 27.12
C THR A 171 -26.70 13.37 27.11
N ALA A 172 -27.03 12.21 26.55
CA ALA A 172 -26.12 11.08 26.42
C ALA A 172 -24.93 11.43 25.53
N GLY A 173 -25.16 12.10 24.39
CA GLY A 173 -24.10 12.62 23.53
C GLY A 173 -23.19 13.62 24.23
N GLN A 174 -23.75 14.59 24.98
CA GLN A 174 -22.97 15.56 25.75
C GLN A 174 -22.09 14.90 26.82
N ARG A 175 -22.65 13.93 27.56
CA ARG A 175 -21.89 13.16 28.55
C ARG A 175 -20.83 12.29 27.90
N MET A 176 -21.10 11.72 26.73
CA MET A 176 -20.11 10.98 25.96
C MET A 176 -18.91 11.84 25.59
N THR A 177 -19.13 13.08 25.13
CA THR A 177 -18.05 14.01 24.83
C THR A 177 -17.32 14.50 26.08
N ASN A 178 -18.04 14.87 27.15
CA ASN A 178 -17.43 15.52 28.31
C ASN A 178 -16.77 14.55 29.30
N GLU A 179 -17.27 13.31 29.39
CA GLU A 179 -16.79 12.31 30.34
C GLU A 179 -15.94 11.25 29.62
N CYS A 180 -16.51 10.55 28.63
CA CYS A 180 -15.84 9.45 27.95
C CYS A 180 -14.69 9.91 27.04
N ASP A 181 -14.96 10.86 26.14
CA ASP A 181 -13.95 11.32 25.19
C ASP A 181 -12.79 12.01 25.92
N ALA A 182 -13.09 12.74 26.99
CA ALA A 182 -12.09 13.33 27.87
C ALA A 182 -11.15 12.27 28.51
N ALA A 183 -11.65 11.06 28.78
CA ALA A 183 -10.84 9.96 29.32
C ALA A 183 -10.08 9.17 28.24
N LEU A 184 -10.71 8.91 27.09
CA LEU A 184 -10.17 8.03 26.04
C LEU A 184 -9.23 8.74 25.05
N LYS A 185 -9.52 9.99 24.69
CA LYS A 185 -8.74 10.75 23.69
C LYS A 185 -7.26 10.94 24.10
N PRO A 186 -6.92 11.27 25.35
CA PRO A 186 -5.51 11.35 25.78
C PRO A 186 -4.79 10.00 25.64
N ILE A 187 -5.48 8.88 25.87
CA ILE A 187 -4.90 7.54 25.73
C ILE A 187 -4.50 7.32 24.27
N GLY A 188 -5.38 7.61 23.31
CA GLY A 188 -5.07 7.49 21.88
C GLY A 188 -3.86 8.35 21.46
N GLN A 189 -3.79 9.59 21.95
CA GLN A 189 -2.66 10.49 21.68
C GLN A 189 -1.34 9.98 22.29
N GLU A 190 -1.38 9.43 23.49
CA GLU A 190 -0.21 8.84 24.12
C GLU A 190 0.24 7.54 23.45
N ILE A 191 -0.69 6.74 22.91
CA ILE A 191 -0.33 5.57 22.10
C ILE A 191 0.43 6.01 20.84
N VAL A 192 -0.03 7.07 20.15
CA VAL A 192 0.69 7.62 18.99
C VAL A 192 2.09 8.10 19.38
N ARG A 193 2.22 8.88 20.47
CA ARG A 193 3.54 9.35 20.96
C ARG A 193 4.46 8.20 21.36
N ALA A 194 3.92 7.16 21.99
CA ALA A 194 4.67 5.96 22.34
C ALA A 194 5.14 5.23 21.07
N ASN A 195 4.27 5.12 20.06
CA ASN A 195 4.58 4.50 18.78
C ASN A 195 5.69 5.25 18.03
N ASP A 196 5.62 6.58 17.99
CA ASP A 196 6.66 7.43 17.38
C ASP A 196 8.01 7.24 18.11
N ARG A 197 7.98 7.20 19.45
CA ARG A 197 9.18 6.99 20.27
C ARG A 197 9.80 5.60 20.05
N ILE A 198 8.98 4.55 20.05
CA ILE A 198 9.44 3.18 19.81
C ILE A 198 10.04 3.07 18.40
N THR A 199 9.36 3.62 17.39
CA THR A 199 9.83 3.60 16.01
C THR A 199 11.15 4.37 15.85
N ALA A 200 11.29 5.54 16.50
CA ALA A 200 12.55 6.28 16.52
C ALA A 200 13.68 5.51 17.21
N GLU A 201 13.40 4.83 18.32
CA GLU A 201 14.38 4.01 19.03
C GLU A 201 14.81 2.79 18.19
N LEU A 202 13.88 2.14 17.48
CA LEU A 202 14.17 1.02 16.58
C LEU A 202 15.01 1.47 15.38
N ASN A 203 14.68 2.61 14.77
CA ASN A 203 15.47 3.18 13.69
C ASN A 203 16.88 3.51 14.17
N GLN A 204 17.01 4.15 15.35
CA GLN A 204 18.31 4.48 15.92
C GLN A 204 19.16 3.22 16.22
N ARG A 205 18.54 2.15 16.75
CA ARG A 205 19.23 0.87 16.98
C ARG A 205 19.64 0.22 15.66
N THR A 206 18.79 0.26 14.64
CA THR A 206 19.08 -0.29 13.31
C THR A 206 20.23 0.46 12.65
N ASP A 207 20.25 1.79 12.73
CA ASP A 207 21.34 2.63 12.22
C ASP A 207 22.65 2.38 12.99
N ALA A 208 22.60 2.22 14.32
CA ALA A 208 23.78 1.87 15.10
C ALA A 208 24.36 0.50 14.72
N VAL A 209 23.50 -0.52 14.54
CA VAL A 209 23.91 -1.85 14.08
C VAL A 209 24.51 -1.79 12.67
N ARG A 210 23.91 -0.98 11.78
CA ARG A 210 24.42 -0.75 10.42
C ARG A 210 25.80 -0.09 10.45
N ASP A 211 25.98 0.96 11.26
CA ASP A 211 27.24 1.69 11.38
C ASP A 211 28.34 0.81 11.99
N ASP A 212 28.02 0.02 13.02
CA ASP A 212 28.96 -0.93 13.61
C ASP A 212 29.34 -2.04 12.61
N ALA A 213 28.38 -2.55 11.82
CA ALA A 213 28.65 -3.50 10.75
C ALA A 213 29.57 -2.91 9.67
N LEU A 214 29.34 -1.66 9.25
CA LEU A 214 30.19 -0.98 8.26
C LEU A 214 31.59 -0.69 8.80
N ARG A 215 31.72 -0.24 10.06
CA ARG A 215 33.02 0.00 10.70
C ARG A 215 33.83 -1.29 10.82
N LEU A 216 33.20 -2.38 11.26
CA LEU A 216 33.87 -3.67 11.40
C LEU A 216 34.25 -4.25 10.03
N ALA A 217 33.38 -4.14 9.02
CA ALA A 217 33.69 -4.51 7.65
C ALA A 217 34.88 -3.71 7.09
N THR A 218 34.95 -2.41 7.39
CA THR A 218 36.06 -1.53 7.00
C THR A 218 37.37 -1.93 7.71
N LEU A 219 37.33 -2.27 9.00
CA LEU A 219 38.48 -2.78 9.74
C LEU A 219 38.98 -4.13 9.20
N ILE A 220 38.08 -5.06 8.87
CA ILE A 220 38.44 -6.38 8.32
C ILE A 220 39.05 -6.23 6.91
N THR A 221 38.44 -5.42 6.05
CA THR A 221 38.95 -5.17 4.68
C THR A 221 40.29 -4.45 4.67
N THR A 222 40.49 -3.46 5.54
CA THR A 222 41.79 -2.79 5.70
C THR A 222 42.85 -3.73 6.31
N ALA A 223 42.50 -4.55 7.31
CA ALA A 223 43.40 -5.55 7.87
C ALA A 223 43.81 -6.61 6.83
N LEU A 224 42.87 -7.07 5.99
CA LEU A 224 43.17 -7.97 4.87
C LEU A 224 44.06 -7.31 3.82
N ALA A 225 43.82 -6.05 3.46
CA ALA A 225 44.68 -5.31 2.54
C ALA A 225 46.12 -5.17 3.07
N ILE A 226 46.28 -4.89 4.37
CA ILE A 226 47.59 -4.85 5.04
C ILE A 226 48.24 -6.23 5.07
N ALA A 227 47.48 -7.29 5.41
CA ALA A 227 47.99 -8.66 5.43
C ALA A 227 48.48 -9.10 4.04
N VAL A 228 47.75 -8.76 2.98
CA VAL A 228 48.16 -9.01 1.59
C VAL A 228 49.44 -8.24 1.26
N LEU A 229 49.55 -6.96 1.63
CA LEU A 229 50.76 -6.15 1.42
C LEU A 229 51.98 -6.71 2.18
N VAL A 230 51.80 -7.17 3.41
CA VAL A 230 52.86 -7.80 4.22
C VAL A 230 53.29 -9.13 3.61
N CYS A 231 52.35 -9.98 3.17
CA CYS A 231 52.64 -11.22 2.45
C CYS A 231 53.38 -10.96 1.13
N PHE A 232 53.00 -9.91 0.40
CA PHE A 232 53.67 -9.49 -0.84
C PHE A 232 55.10 -8.99 -0.55
N GLY A 233 55.28 -8.18 0.49
CA GLY A 233 56.58 -7.67 0.91
C GLY A 233 57.53 -8.77 1.41
N LEU A 234 57.02 -9.73 2.20
CA LEU A 234 57.76 -10.90 2.64
C LEU A 234 58.12 -11.83 1.47
N GLY A 235 57.18 -12.07 0.56
CA GLY A 235 57.42 -12.84 -0.67
C GLY A 235 58.49 -12.19 -1.54
N PHE A 236 58.43 -10.86 -1.71
CA PHE A 236 59.43 -10.10 -2.45
C PHE A 236 60.82 -10.15 -1.79
N ALA A 237 60.90 -10.03 -0.46
CA ALA A 237 62.16 -10.14 0.27
C ALA A 237 62.78 -11.54 0.18
N VAL A 238 61.96 -12.60 0.29
CA VAL A 238 62.41 -14.00 0.14
C VAL A 238 62.89 -14.27 -1.29
N ALA A 239 62.15 -13.80 -2.30
CA ALA A 239 62.57 -13.91 -3.69
C ALA A 239 63.87 -13.14 -3.95
N ARG A 240 63.97 -11.89 -3.48
CA ARG A 240 65.12 -11.02 -3.74
C ARG A 240 66.39 -11.46 -3.01
N TYR A 241 66.33 -11.75 -1.71
CA TYR A 241 67.53 -12.09 -0.91
C TYR A 241 67.80 -13.60 -0.83
N GLY A 242 66.78 -14.44 -0.97
CA GLY A 242 66.88 -15.89 -0.87
C GLY A 242 67.20 -16.58 -2.20
N ILE A 243 66.78 -16.01 -3.33
CA ILE A 243 66.89 -16.64 -4.66
C ILE A 243 67.68 -15.74 -5.63
N VAL A 244 67.25 -14.50 -5.87
CA VAL A 244 67.78 -13.64 -6.95
C VAL A 244 69.21 -13.13 -6.67
N VAL A 245 69.51 -12.63 -5.47
CA VAL A 245 70.86 -12.13 -5.13
C VAL A 245 71.95 -13.22 -5.18
N PRO A 246 71.75 -14.40 -4.57
CA PRO A 246 72.74 -15.48 -4.65
C PRO A 246 72.94 -15.98 -6.08
N ILE A 247 71.87 -16.10 -6.87
CA ILE A 247 71.97 -16.48 -8.30
C ILE A 247 72.78 -15.44 -9.08
N ASN A 248 72.56 -14.13 -8.87
CA ASN A 248 73.34 -13.09 -9.55
C ASN A 248 74.82 -13.08 -9.14
N ARG A 249 75.18 -13.49 -7.93
CA ARG A 249 76.58 -13.64 -7.51
C ARG A 249 77.27 -14.83 -8.17
N VAL A 250 76.57 -15.96 -8.30
CA VAL A 250 77.07 -17.14 -9.01
C VAL A 250 77.16 -16.85 -10.52
N LEU A 251 76.19 -16.13 -11.10
CA LEU A 251 76.21 -15.68 -12.50
C LEU A 251 77.36 -14.68 -12.78
N GLY A 252 77.70 -13.80 -11.83
CA GLY A 252 78.86 -12.92 -11.94
C GLY A 252 80.18 -13.69 -12.07
N VAL A 253 80.36 -14.73 -11.26
CA VAL A 253 81.53 -15.63 -11.35
C VAL A 253 81.52 -16.46 -12.64
N MET A 254 80.34 -16.86 -13.13
CA MET A 254 80.20 -17.52 -14.44
C MET A 254 80.63 -16.60 -15.59
N SER A 255 80.33 -15.31 -15.51
CA SER A 255 80.78 -14.31 -16.50
C SER A 255 82.30 -14.10 -16.45
N ASP A 256 82.92 -14.16 -15.27
CA ASP A 256 84.39 -14.11 -15.12
C ASP A 256 85.07 -15.38 -15.66
N ILE A 257 84.46 -16.56 -15.46
CA ILE A 257 84.89 -17.84 -16.04
C ILE A 257 84.80 -17.80 -17.58
N GLN A 258 83.72 -17.22 -18.13
CA GLN A 258 83.51 -17.08 -19.58
C GLN A 258 84.50 -16.07 -20.22
N ALA A 259 84.98 -15.09 -19.45
CA ALA A 259 86.02 -14.15 -19.85
C ALA A 259 87.45 -14.72 -19.70
N GLY A 260 87.60 -16.03 -19.44
CA GLY A 260 88.89 -16.72 -19.38
C GLY A 260 89.60 -16.66 -18.02
N LYS A 261 88.95 -16.14 -16.97
CA LYS A 261 89.54 -16.02 -15.63
C LYS A 261 89.18 -17.23 -14.78
N LEU A 262 89.94 -18.31 -14.91
CA LEU A 262 89.69 -19.59 -14.22
C LEU A 262 90.20 -19.66 -12.77
N GLN A 263 90.81 -18.58 -12.26
CA GLN A 263 91.34 -18.47 -10.89
C GLN A 263 90.43 -17.64 -9.97
N VAL A 264 89.11 -17.82 -10.07
CA VAL A 264 88.12 -17.13 -9.22
C VAL A 264 87.44 -18.16 -8.30
N LYS A 265 87.39 -17.87 -7.00
CA LYS A 265 86.75 -18.75 -6.01
C LYS A 265 85.23 -18.62 -6.09
N VAL A 266 84.52 -19.71 -6.35
CA VAL A 266 83.05 -19.70 -6.45
C VAL A 266 82.43 -19.46 -5.06
N PRO A 267 81.68 -18.35 -4.85
CA PRO A 267 81.02 -18.05 -3.59
C PRO A 267 79.82 -18.98 -3.34
N ASP A 268 79.34 -19.03 -2.09
CA ASP A 268 78.09 -19.72 -1.70
C ASP A 268 78.10 -21.28 -1.87
N THR A 269 79.29 -21.92 -1.94
CA THR A 269 79.51 -23.38 -2.07
C THR A 269 79.24 -24.20 -0.80
N ASP A 270 79.04 -23.55 0.33
CA ASP A 270 78.73 -24.11 1.64
C ASP A 270 77.23 -24.27 1.92
N ARG A 271 76.37 -23.79 1.00
CA ARG A 271 74.91 -23.85 1.12
C ARG A 271 74.34 -25.24 0.85
N GLY A 272 73.24 -25.58 1.53
CA GLY A 272 72.50 -26.84 1.39
C GLY A 272 71.26 -26.78 0.49
N ASP A 273 70.93 -25.62 -0.08
CA ASP A 273 69.80 -25.44 -1.01
C ASP A 273 70.21 -25.61 -2.50
N GLU A 274 69.25 -25.58 -3.42
CA GLU A 274 69.49 -25.78 -4.86
C GLU A 274 70.46 -24.74 -5.42
N VAL A 275 70.54 -23.55 -4.81
CA VAL A 275 71.53 -22.53 -5.19
C VAL A 275 72.94 -22.91 -4.73
N GLY A 276 73.09 -23.56 -3.57
CA GLY A 276 74.34 -24.19 -3.14
C GLY A 276 74.75 -25.37 -4.01
N THR A 277 73.79 -26.16 -4.48
CA THR A 277 74.03 -27.21 -5.48
C THR A 277 74.49 -26.62 -6.81
N ILE A 278 73.93 -25.48 -7.25
CA ILE A 278 74.39 -24.74 -8.44
C ILE A 278 75.80 -24.17 -8.21
N ALA A 279 76.10 -23.57 -7.06
CA ALA A 279 77.43 -23.05 -6.73
C ALA A 279 78.50 -24.16 -6.68
N LYS A 280 78.18 -25.33 -6.09
CA LYS A 280 79.04 -26.53 -6.14
C LYS A 280 79.21 -27.02 -7.58
N SER A 281 78.14 -27.08 -8.36
CA SER A 281 78.20 -27.44 -9.78
C SER A 281 79.00 -26.45 -10.63
N VAL A 282 79.02 -25.15 -10.31
CA VAL A 282 79.88 -24.14 -10.96
C VAL A 282 81.35 -24.32 -10.58
N GLU A 283 81.65 -24.77 -9.35
CA GLU A 283 83.01 -25.20 -8.96
C GLU A 283 83.43 -26.49 -9.69
N THR A 284 82.52 -27.47 -9.86
CA THR A 284 82.75 -28.66 -10.68
C THR A 284 82.82 -28.33 -12.17
N PHE A 285 82.13 -27.29 -12.65
CA PHE A 285 82.16 -26.81 -14.04
C PHE A 285 83.45 -26.01 -14.33
N ARG A 286 83.96 -25.23 -13.37
CA ARG A 286 85.32 -24.66 -13.41
C ARG A 286 86.37 -25.75 -13.55
N GLN A 287 86.16 -26.91 -12.92
CA GLN A 287 87.00 -28.11 -13.04
C GLN A 287 86.72 -28.92 -14.32
N GLY A 288 85.48 -28.92 -14.84
CA GLY A 288 85.06 -29.67 -16.03
C GLY A 288 85.20 -28.92 -17.37
N LEU A 289 85.42 -27.59 -17.35
CA LEU A 289 85.75 -26.78 -18.53
C LEU A 289 87.14 -27.07 -19.10
N GLU A 290 87.98 -27.81 -18.37
CA GLU A 290 89.22 -28.40 -18.88
C GLU A 290 88.94 -29.69 -19.71
N GLU A 291 87.75 -30.28 -19.62
CA GLU A 291 87.39 -31.57 -20.25
C GLU A 291 86.14 -31.51 -21.17
N ALA A 292 85.42 -30.38 -21.18
CA ALA A 292 84.20 -30.13 -21.96
C ALA A 292 84.43 -29.55 -23.37
N GLU A 293 85.65 -29.60 -23.90
CA GLU A 293 85.88 -29.40 -25.35
C GLU A 293 85.62 -30.70 -26.15
N ARG A 294 85.52 -31.86 -25.46
CA ARG A 294 85.43 -33.17 -26.13
C ARG A 294 84.01 -33.68 -26.43
N LEU A 295 82.95 -33.10 -25.85
CA LEU A 295 81.57 -33.63 -25.95
C LEU A 295 80.60 -32.76 -26.74
N ARG A 296 81.09 -31.72 -27.44
CA ARG A 296 80.27 -30.87 -28.31
C ARG A 296 79.84 -31.53 -29.63
N GLN A 297 80.36 -32.71 -29.96
CA GLN A 297 80.07 -33.38 -31.24
C GLN A 297 78.90 -34.37 -31.21
N GLU A 298 78.32 -34.70 -30.04
CA GLU A 298 77.26 -35.74 -29.96
C GLU A 298 75.82 -35.21 -29.94
N ALA A 299 75.60 -33.88 -29.81
CA ALA A 299 74.25 -33.30 -29.70
C ALA A 299 73.56 -32.98 -31.05
N ALA A 300 74.14 -33.35 -32.20
CA ALA A 300 73.56 -33.04 -33.52
C ALA A 300 72.55 -34.09 -34.03
N LEU A 301 72.50 -35.30 -33.44
CA LEU A 301 71.65 -36.40 -33.94
C LEU A 301 70.26 -36.49 -33.30
N GLN A 302 69.98 -35.74 -32.22
CA GLN A 302 68.66 -35.70 -31.58
C GLN A 302 67.78 -34.56 -32.12
N GLU A 303 68.37 -33.62 -32.87
CA GLU A 303 67.71 -32.44 -33.44
C GLU A 303 66.72 -32.83 -34.55
N GLN A 304 67.06 -33.78 -35.44
CA GLN A 304 66.18 -34.19 -36.54
C GLN A 304 64.89 -34.91 -36.11
N ARG A 305 64.92 -35.73 -35.04
CA ARG A 305 63.70 -36.40 -34.53
C ARG A 305 62.79 -35.46 -33.72
N SER A 306 63.34 -34.37 -33.19
CA SER A 306 62.58 -33.35 -32.45
C SER A 306 61.86 -32.36 -33.38
N ALA A 307 62.42 -32.07 -34.56
CA ALA A 307 61.85 -31.12 -35.51
C ALA A 307 60.50 -31.57 -36.10
N GLU A 308 60.34 -32.87 -36.44
CA GLU A 308 59.05 -33.40 -36.91
C GLU A 308 57.99 -33.46 -35.80
N LYS A 309 58.40 -33.81 -34.57
CA LYS A 309 57.49 -33.83 -33.41
C LYS A 309 56.99 -32.43 -33.06
N VAL A 310 57.88 -31.45 -33.01
CA VAL A 310 57.55 -30.04 -32.76
C VAL A 310 56.66 -29.48 -33.87
N ARG A 311 56.90 -29.84 -35.14
CA ARG A 311 56.04 -29.42 -36.26
C ARG A 311 54.63 -30.00 -36.15
N ASN A 312 54.49 -31.29 -35.85
CA ASN A 312 53.18 -31.92 -35.68
C ASN A 312 52.44 -31.39 -34.45
N GLU A 313 53.13 -31.17 -33.32
CA GLU A 313 52.55 -30.57 -32.12
C GLU A 313 52.11 -29.11 -32.38
N ARG A 314 52.88 -28.31 -33.12
CA ARG A 314 52.49 -26.95 -33.54
C ARG A 314 51.26 -26.95 -34.44
N LEU A 315 51.20 -27.84 -35.42
CA LEU A 315 50.04 -27.97 -36.31
C LEU A 315 48.79 -28.41 -35.54
N GLN A 316 48.94 -29.31 -34.57
CA GLN A 316 47.84 -29.76 -33.72
C GLN A 316 47.35 -28.68 -32.75
N ILE A 317 48.27 -27.90 -32.15
CA ILE A 317 47.94 -26.73 -31.32
C ILE A 317 47.23 -25.68 -32.17
N ALA A 318 47.73 -25.37 -33.36
CA ALA A 318 47.11 -24.40 -34.27
C ALA A 318 45.71 -24.85 -34.70
N ALA A 319 45.51 -26.13 -35.04
CA ALA A 319 44.20 -26.68 -35.39
C ALA A 319 43.22 -26.67 -34.22
N ASN A 320 43.65 -27.03 -33.00
CA ASN A 320 42.81 -26.98 -31.80
C ASN A 320 42.46 -25.53 -31.41
N PHE A 321 43.41 -24.60 -31.55
CA PHE A 321 43.19 -23.18 -31.31
C PHE A 321 42.20 -22.58 -32.32
N GLU A 322 42.37 -22.87 -33.62
CA GLU A 322 41.45 -22.47 -34.69
C GLU A 322 40.03 -23.01 -34.43
N ALA A 323 39.92 -24.30 -34.10
CA ALA A 323 38.63 -24.92 -33.83
C ALA A 323 37.95 -24.31 -32.59
N THR A 324 38.68 -24.14 -31.49
CA THR A 324 38.12 -23.64 -30.23
C THR A 324 37.72 -22.17 -30.33
N MET A 325 38.62 -21.31 -30.82
CA MET A 325 38.35 -19.88 -30.95
C MET A 325 37.37 -19.59 -32.09
N GLY A 326 37.42 -20.34 -33.19
CA GLY A 326 36.44 -20.25 -34.27
C GLY A 326 35.04 -20.68 -33.82
N ASN A 327 34.92 -21.72 -32.99
CA ASN A 327 33.64 -22.11 -32.37
C ASN A 327 33.13 -21.03 -31.42
N LEU A 328 34.01 -20.46 -30.58
CA LEU A 328 33.63 -19.39 -29.64
C LEU A 328 33.18 -18.11 -30.38
N ALA A 329 33.90 -17.70 -31.42
CA ALA A 329 33.52 -16.55 -32.26
C ALA A 329 32.18 -16.79 -32.97
N ARG A 330 31.92 -18.00 -33.49
CA ARG A 330 30.61 -18.36 -34.06
C ARG A 330 29.49 -18.32 -33.01
N ALA A 331 29.73 -18.86 -31.82
CA ALA A 331 28.76 -18.82 -30.73
C ALA A 331 28.43 -17.38 -30.31
N PHE A 332 29.44 -16.50 -30.19
CA PHE A 332 29.21 -15.08 -29.88
C PHE A 332 28.42 -14.36 -30.98
N ALA A 333 28.73 -14.61 -32.26
CA ALA A 333 27.99 -14.03 -33.38
C ALA A 333 26.52 -14.51 -33.38
N GLN A 334 26.29 -15.79 -33.11
CA GLN A 334 24.93 -16.34 -33.00
C GLN A 334 24.14 -15.72 -31.84
N SER A 335 24.71 -15.69 -30.62
CA SER A 335 24.05 -15.08 -29.46
C SER A 335 23.79 -13.58 -29.65
N SER A 336 24.67 -12.88 -30.37
CA SER A 336 24.47 -11.47 -30.71
C SER A 336 23.34 -11.27 -31.71
N HIS A 337 23.20 -12.16 -32.70
CA HIS A 337 22.05 -12.15 -33.61
C HIS A 337 20.75 -12.40 -32.86
N GLU A 338 20.70 -13.42 -32.01
CA GLU A 338 19.53 -13.74 -31.18
C GLU A 338 19.16 -12.54 -30.27
N MET A 339 20.16 -11.88 -29.67
CA MET A 339 19.93 -10.69 -28.84
C MET A 339 19.45 -9.49 -29.66
N SER A 340 19.98 -9.27 -30.87
CA SER A 340 19.50 -8.22 -31.77
C SER A 340 18.04 -8.45 -32.20
N ASP A 341 17.64 -9.70 -32.46
CA ASP A 341 16.27 -10.03 -32.84
C ASP A 341 15.31 -9.87 -31.66
N ALA A 342 15.72 -10.31 -30.46
CA ALA A 342 14.96 -10.07 -29.23
C ALA A 342 14.78 -8.57 -28.95
N ALA A 343 15.85 -7.78 -29.09
CA ALA A 343 15.79 -6.33 -28.92
C ALA A 343 14.88 -5.66 -29.97
N ARG A 344 14.90 -6.11 -31.23
CA ARG A 344 13.98 -5.60 -32.27
C ARG A 344 12.52 -5.90 -31.92
N SER A 345 12.23 -7.10 -31.42
CA SER A 345 10.88 -7.49 -30.97
C SER A 345 10.43 -6.66 -29.75
N LEU A 346 11.35 -6.39 -28.80
CA LEU A 346 11.07 -5.54 -27.64
C LEU A 346 10.77 -4.10 -28.07
N ALA A 347 11.53 -3.54 -29.01
CA ALA A 347 11.29 -2.21 -29.57
C ALA A 347 9.90 -2.12 -30.23
N ALA A 348 9.54 -3.10 -31.06
CA ALA A 348 8.21 -3.14 -31.69
C ALA A 348 7.07 -3.24 -30.66
N THR A 349 7.25 -4.05 -29.62
CA THR A 349 6.27 -4.20 -28.54
C THR A 349 6.14 -2.93 -27.71
N ALA A 350 7.26 -2.25 -27.45
CA ALA A 350 7.28 -0.95 -26.77
C ALA A 350 6.56 0.13 -27.57
N GLU A 351 6.80 0.23 -28.87
CA GLU A 351 6.09 1.17 -29.75
C GLU A 351 4.57 0.91 -29.77
N GLU A 352 4.16 -0.36 -29.87
CA GLU A 352 2.74 -0.72 -29.79
C GLU A 352 2.14 -0.35 -28.43
N THR A 353 2.85 -0.64 -27.34
CA THR A 353 2.42 -0.28 -25.98
C THR A 353 2.26 1.23 -25.83
N SER A 354 3.16 2.02 -26.42
CA SER A 354 3.06 3.50 -26.43
C SER A 354 1.81 3.98 -27.17
N ARG A 355 1.52 3.43 -28.35
CA ARG A 355 0.29 3.77 -29.11
C ARG A 355 -0.98 3.40 -28.34
N GLN A 356 -0.99 2.23 -27.70
CA GLN A 356 -2.12 1.81 -26.87
C GLN A 356 -2.28 2.74 -25.65
N ALA A 357 -1.18 3.18 -25.05
CA ALA A 357 -1.21 4.13 -23.94
C ALA A 357 -1.80 5.48 -24.35
N GLU A 358 -1.44 5.99 -25.54
CA GLU A 358 -2.04 7.21 -26.09
C GLU A 358 -3.55 7.06 -26.35
N ALA A 359 -3.96 5.94 -26.95
CA ALA A 359 -5.38 5.66 -27.22
C ALA A 359 -6.21 5.58 -25.92
N VAL A 360 -5.68 4.89 -24.90
CA VAL A 360 -6.33 4.81 -23.58
C VAL A 360 -6.34 6.16 -22.88
N GLY A 361 -5.28 6.96 -23.02
CA GLY A 361 -5.24 8.35 -22.52
C GLY A 361 -6.35 9.21 -23.10
N GLY A 362 -6.52 9.19 -24.43
CA GLY A 362 -7.61 9.91 -25.11
C GLY A 362 -9.00 9.44 -24.68
N ALA A 363 -9.21 8.12 -24.56
CA ALA A 363 -10.47 7.57 -24.08
C ALA A 363 -10.78 7.96 -22.62
N ALA A 364 -9.76 8.06 -21.76
CA ALA A 364 -9.91 8.51 -20.38
C ALA A 364 -10.27 10.01 -20.30
N GLU A 365 -9.71 10.83 -21.18
CA GLU A 365 -10.04 12.27 -21.29
C GLU A 365 -11.49 12.49 -21.78
N GLU A 366 -11.92 11.73 -22.78
CA GLU A 366 -13.32 11.72 -23.23
C GLU A 366 -14.27 11.29 -22.11
N ALA A 367 -13.93 10.21 -21.39
CA ALA A 367 -14.69 9.76 -20.24
C ALA A 367 -14.78 10.83 -19.14
N SER A 368 -13.69 11.56 -18.87
CA SER A 368 -13.69 12.69 -17.92
C SER A 368 -14.66 13.80 -18.33
N THR A 369 -14.67 14.15 -19.62
CA THR A 369 -15.61 15.14 -20.17
C THR A 369 -17.07 14.70 -20.02
N ASN A 370 -17.36 13.42 -20.30
CA ASN A 370 -18.69 12.85 -20.13
C ASN A 370 -19.13 12.85 -18.65
N VAL A 371 -18.23 12.49 -17.74
CA VAL A 371 -18.50 12.52 -16.30
C VAL A 371 -18.79 13.93 -15.81
N ASN A 372 -18.04 14.95 -16.27
CA ASN A 372 -18.32 16.35 -15.94
C ASN A 372 -19.70 16.80 -16.45
N THR A 373 -20.10 16.33 -17.63
CA THR A 373 -21.44 16.61 -18.20
C THR A 373 -22.55 15.99 -17.35
N VAL A 374 -22.36 14.76 -16.87
CA VAL A 374 -23.29 14.09 -15.95
C VAL A 374 -23.34 14.83 -14.61
N ALA A 375 -22.21 15.31 -14.10
CA ALA A 375 -22.16 16.08 -12.86
C ALA A 375 -23.01 17.37 -12.96
N ALA A 376 -22.81 18.15 -14.03
CA ALA A 376 -23.61 19.35 -14.29
C ALA A 376 -25.12 19.03 -14.41
N SER A 377 -25.47 17.95 -15.12
CA SER A 377 -26.87 17.51 -15.26
C SER A 377 -27.47 17.09 -13.91
N THR A 378 -26.66 16.53 -13.01
CA THR A 378 -27.09 16.10 -11.68
C THR A 378 -27.28 17.29 -10.73
N GLU A 379 -26.49 18.35 -10.88
CA GLU A 379 -26.70 19.63 -10.18
C GLU A 379 -28.02 20.28 -10.60
N GLU A 380 -28.31 20.35 -11.90
CA GLU A 380 -29.59 20.84 -12.45
C GLU A 380 -30.78 20.00 -11.97
N MET A 381 -30.63 18.66 -11.94
CA MET A 381 -31.66 17.76 -11.40
C MET A 381 -31.91 18.02 -9.92
N THR A 382 -30.85 18.26 -9.14
CA THR A 382 -30.95 18.58 -7.71
C THR A 382 -31.71 19.89 -7.49
N ALA A 383 -31.45 20.91 -8.32
CA ALA A 383 -32.21 22.16 -8.29
C ALA A 383 -33.69 21.93 -8.62
N SER A 384 -33.98 21.16 -9.68
CA SER A 384 -35.34 20.82 -10.09
C SER A 384 -36.12 20.06 -9.01
N ILE A 385 -35.48 19.08 -8.35
CA ILE A 385 -36.08 18.31 -7.25
C ILE A 385 -36.43 19.23 -6.07
N ARG A 386 -35.55 20.19 -5.72
CA ARG A 386 -35.83 21.17 -4.65
C ARG A 386 -37.02 22.05 -5.00
N GLU A 387 -37.11 22.50 -6.24
CA GLU A 387 -38.26 23.29 -6.71
C GLU A 387 -39.56 22.49 -6.65
N ILE A 388 -39.56 21.25 -7.16
CA ILE A 388 -40.73 20.36 -7.12
C ILE A 388 -41.15 20.10 -5.68
N SER A 389 -40.20 19.83 -4.77
CA SER A 389 -40.47 19.63 -3.34
C SER A 389 -41.16 20.85 -2.73
N ALA A 390 -40.69 22.06 -3.05
CA ALA A 390 -41.32 23.30 -2.60
C ALA A 390 -42.74 23.47 -3.19
N GLN A 391 -42.95 23.18 -4.47
CA GLN A 391 -44.28 23.25 -5.09
C GLN A 391 -45.27 22.24 -4.50
N VAL A 392 -44.82 21.03 -4.18
CA VAL A 392 -45.65 19.98 -3.56
C VAL A 392 -46.05 20.39 -2.13
N SER A 393 -45.11 20.94 -1.35
CA SER A 393 -45.38 21.48 -0.02
C SER A 393 -46.39 22.64 -0.07
N GLN A 394 -46.25 23.53 -1.04
CA GLN A 394 -47.20 24.61 -1.29
C GLN A 394 -48.59 24.08 -1.66
N THR A 395 -48.66 23.03 -2.50
CA THR A 395 -49.93 22.39 -2.89
C THR A 395 -50.63 21.76 -1.69
N ALA A 396 -49.89 21.10 -0.79
CA ALA A 396 -50.44 20.55 0.46
C ALA A 396 -51.00 21.65 1.38
N THR A 397 -50.32 22.80 1.45
CA THR A 397 -50.78 23.98 2.21
C THR A 397 -52.08 24.54 1.63
N ILE A 398 -52.16 24.70 0.30
CA ILE A 398 -53.36 25.18 -0.40
C ILE A 398 -54.53 24.22 -0.18
N ALA A 399 -54.31 22.91 -0.31
CA ALA A 399 -55.36 21.91 -0.11
C ALA A 399 -55.90 21.95 1.33
N THR A 400 -55.02 22.15 2.32
CA THR A 400 -55.42 22.29 3.73
C THR A 400 -56.26 23.55 3.96
N ALA A 401 -55.86 24.68 3.37
CA ALA A 401 -56.65 25.91 3.43
C ALA A 401 -58.02 25.77 2.74
N ALA A 402 -58.07 25.11 1.57
CA ALA A 402 -59.30 24.84 0.85
C ALA A 402 -60.25 23.92 1.65
N ALA A 403 -59.71 22.91 2.34
CA ALA A 403 -60.50 22.03 3.21
C ALA A 403 -61.17 22.82 4.35
N ALA A 404 -60.41 23.72 4.99
CA ALA A 404 -60.93 24.57 6.06
C ALA A 404 -62.05 25.51 5.57
N GLU A 405 -61.85 26.17 4.42
CA GLU A 405 -62.85 27.07 3.84
C GLU A 405 -64.13 26.31 3.40
N THR A 406 -63.96 25.11 2.85
CA THR A 406 -65.08 24.24 2.45
C THR A 406 -65.88 23.79 3.68
N SER A 407 -65.20 23.44 4.78
CA SER A 407 -65.85 23.07 6.05
C SER A 407 -66.63 24.24 6.66
N ARG A 408 -66.10 25.48 6.57
CA ARG A 408 -66.85 26.67 7.00
C ARG A 408 -68.11 26.88 6.17
N THR A 409 -67.98 26.79 4.84
CA THR A 409 -69.12 26.91 3.91
C THR A 409 -70.18 25.85 4.16
N GLN A 410 -69.77 24.61 4.45
CA GLN A 410 -70.68 23.52 4.82
C GLN A 410 -71.52 23.88 6.04
N THR A 411 -70.89 24.45 7.07
CA THR A 411 -71.55 24.87 8.31
C THR A 411 -72.60 25.96 8.04
N GLU A 412 -72.23 26.99 7.28
CA GLU A 412 -73.13 28.09 6.90
C GLU A 412 -74.37 27.58 6.12
N ILE A 413 -74.18 26.61 5.21
CA ILE A 413 -75.28 26.01 4.44
C ILE A 413 -76.20 25.14 5.33
N ILE A 414 -75.64 24.43 6.31
CA ILE A 414 -76.44 23.67 7.29
C ILE A 414 -77.30 24.63 8.12
N GLU A 415 -76.74 25.75 8.58
CA GLU A 415 -77.49 26.79 9.29
C GLU A 415 -78.61 27.40 8.44
N LEU A 416 -78.35 27.63 7.14
CA LEU A 416 -79.36 28.08 6.19
C LEU A 416 -80.49 27.04 6.03
N SER A 417 -80.14 25.75 5.92
CA SER A 417 -81.12 24.65 5.83
C SER A 417 -82.04 24.61 7.06
N GLN A 418 -81.46 24.72 8.25
CA GLN A 418 -82.21 24.79 9.51
C GLN A 418 -83.11 26.02 9.58
N SER A 419 -82.63 27.17 9.08
CA SER A 419 -83.43 28.40 9.04
C SER A 419 -84.61 28.26 8.08
N ALA A 420 -84.41 27.66 6.90
CA ALA A 420 -85.48 27.36 5.95
C ALA A 420 -86.50 26.36 6.54
N ALA A 421 -86.06 25.35 7.28
CA ALA A 421 -86.96 24.43 8.00
C ALA A 421 -87.86 25.16 9.02
N LYS A 422 -87.28 26.05 9.84
CA LYS A 422 -88.05 26.89 10.78
C LYS A 422 -89.05 27.79 10.08
N ILE A 423 -88.69 28.38 8.94
CA ILE A 423 -89.64 29.17 8.14
C ILE A 423 -90.80 28.28 7.66
N GLY A 424 -90.52 27.05 7.22
CA GLY A 424 -91.53 26.06 6.86
C GLY A 424 -92.53 25.81 7.99
N GLU A 425 -92.05 25.56 9.21
CA GLU A 425 -92.90 25.38 10.40
C GLU A 425 -93.81 26.59 10.67
N VAL A 426 -93.28 27.81 10.50
CA VAL A 426 -94.07 29.04 10.65
C VAL A 426 -95.12 29.17 9.56
N VAL A 427 -94.79 28.84 8.32
CA VAL A 427 -95.73 28.89 7.18
C VAL A 427 -96.87 27.88 7.36
N ASP A 428 -96.56 26.67 7.86
CA ASP A 428 -97.57 25.66 8.20
C ASP A 428 -98.52 26.15 9.30
N LEU A 429 -97.97 26.79 10.34
CA LEU A 429 -98.77 27.40 11.41
C LEU A 429 -99.71 28.49 10.86
N ILE A 430 -99.22 29.38 10.01
CA ILE A 430 -100.03 30.45 9.40
C ILE A 430 -101.13 29.85 8.51
N THR A 431 -100.81 28.81 7.74
CA THR A 431 -101.79 28.09 6.90
C THR A 431 -102.91 27.48 7.76
N ASN A 432 -102.56 26.89 8.91
CA ASN A 432 -103.53 26.38 9.88
C ASN A 432 -104.41 27.50 10.47
N ILE A 433 -103.81 28.64 10.84
CA ILE A 433 -104.55 29.82 11.34
C ILE A 433 -105.50 30.36 10.26
N ALA A 434 -105.06 30.45 9.01
CA ALA A 434 -105.89 30.90 7.89
C ALA A 434 -107.07 29.95 7.65
N SER A 435 -106.85 28.63 7.69
CA SER A 435 -107.89 27.61 7.59
C SER A 435 -108.92 27.72 8.73
N GLN A 436 -108.44 27.87 9.97
CA GLN A 436 -109.31 28.07 11.14
C GLN A 436 -110.10 29.38 11.04
N THR A 437 -109.47 30.46 10.58
CA THR A 437 -110.12 31.77 10.36
C THR A 437 -111.19 31.68 9.28
N ASN A 438 -110.93 30.95 8.19
CA ASN A 438 -111.91 30.69 7.13
C ASN A 438 -113.11 29.90 7.65
N LEU A 439 -112.91 28.89 8.51
CA LEU A 439 -113.99 28.15 9.16
C LEU A 439 -114.81 29.00 10.13
N LEU A 440 -114.14 29.84 10.94
CA LEU A 440 -114.81 30.79 11.84
C LEU A 440 -115.64 31.80 11.06
N ALA A 441 -115.07 32.36 9.98
CA ALA A 441 -115.76 33.30 9.10
C ALA A 441 -116.96 32.65 8.41
N LEU A 442 -116.83 31.40 7.96
CA LEU A 442 -117.95 30.62 7.40
C LEU A 442 -119.08 30.44 8.41
N ASN A 443 -118.76 30.05 9.64
CA ASN A 443 -119.75 29.92 10.72
C ASN A 443 -120.44 31.27 11.01
N ALA A 444 -119.69 32.37 11.01
CA ALA A 444 -120.23 33.72 11.18
C ALA A 444 -121.15 34.13 10.00
N THR A 445 -120.80 33.80 8.75
CA THR A 445 -121.65 34.02 7.58
C THR A 445 -122.98 33.24 7.70
N ILE A 446 -122.93 31.99 8.19
CA ILE A 446 -124.13 31.18 8.42
C ILE A 446 -125.02 31.81 9.49
N GLU A 447 -124.47 32.22 10.62
CA GLU A 447 -125.25 32.82 11.71
C GLU A 447 -125.80 34.21 11.31
N ALA A 448 -125.04 34.98 10.54
CA ALA A 448 -125.50 36.25 9.97
C ALA A 448 -126.66 36.06 8.98
N ALA A 449 -126.63 35.01 8.17
CA ALA A 449 -127.75 34.64 7.29
C ALA A 449 -128.99 34.20 8.10
N ARG A 450 -128.78 33.52 9.24
CA ARG A 450 -129.83 33.08 10.17
C ARG A 450 -130.54 34.26 10.86
N ALA A 451 -129.83 35.35 11.12
CA ALA A 451 -130.36 36.58 11.71
C ALA A 451 -131.17 37.46 10.72
N GLY A 452 -131.29 37.07 9.44
CA GLY A 452 -132.11 37.76 8.44
C GLY A 452 -131.64 39.19 8.15
N GLU A 453 -132.58 40.14 8.02
CA GLU A 453 -132.29 41.56 7.70
C GLU A 453 -131.36 42.23 8.73
N SER A 454 -131.41 41.81 10.00
CA SER A 454 -130.55 42.38 11.07
C SER A 454 -129.09 41.96 10.97
N GLY A 455 -128.79 40.87 10.23
CA GLY A 455 -127.45 40.30 10.09
C GLY A 455 -126.66 40.79 8.88
N LYS A 456 -127.23 41.62 8.00
CA LYS A 456 -126.60 42.01 6.71
C LYS A 456 -125.20 42.63 6.86
N GLY A 457 -125.00 43.53 7.83
CA GLY A 457 -123.69 44.16 8.07
C GLY A 457 -122.64 43.16 8.55
N PHE A 458 -123.03 42.24 9.43
CA PHE A 458 -122.16 41.15 9.90
C PHE A 458 -121.85 40.14 8.79
N ALA A 459 -122.81 39.85 7.90
CA ALA A 459 -122.61 38.95 6.77
C ALA A 459 -121.53 39.47 5.80
N VAL A 460 -121.51 40.80 5.53
CA VAL A 460 -120.48 41.42 4.67
C VAL A 460 -119.10 41.30 5.31
N VAL A 461 -118.97 41.62 6.59
CA VAL A 461 -117.67 41.50 7.31
C VAL A 461 -117.21 40.04 7.37
N ALA A 462 -118.10 39.10 7.66
CA ALA A 462 -117.76 37.67 7.68
C ALA A 462 -117.29 37.18 6.30
N GLN A 463 -117.93 37.62 5.21
CA GLN A 463 -117.52 37.29 3.86
C GLN A 463 -116.15 37.89 3.49
N GLU A 464 -115.87 39.14 3.91
CA GLU A 464 -114.57 39.78 3.70
C GLU A 464 -113.46 39.04 4.46
N VAL A 465 -113.69 38.71 5.75
CA VAL A 465 -112.74 37.92 6.55
C VAL A 465 -112.50 36.54 5.92
N LYS A 466 -113.56 35.89 5.41
CA LYS A 466 -113.46 34.61 4.70
C LYS A 466 -112.58 34.74 3.44
N GLN A 467 -112.75 35.82 2.67
CA GLN A 467 -111.96 36.09 1.47
C GLN A 467 -110.49 36.37 1.80
N LEU A 468 -110.21 37.19 2.84
CA LEU A 468 -108.84 37.42 3.31
C LEU A 468 -108.18 36.12 3.81
N ALA A 469 -108.92 35.27 4.53
CA ALA A 469 -108.41 33.99 5.01
C ALA A 469 -108.05 33.05 3.85
N ALA A 470 -108.90 32.98 2.82
CA ALA A 470 -108.61 32.20 1.60
C ALA A 470 -107.40 32.76 0.83
N GLN A 471 -107.29 34.09 0.72
CA GLN A 471 -106.12 34.74 0.09
C GLN A 471 -104.83 34.49 0.89
N THR A 472 -104.92 34.50 2.22
CA THR A 472 -103.79 34.19 3.11
C THR A 472 -103.34 32.75 2.94
N ALA A 473 -104.27 31.79 2.92
CA ALA A 473 -103.95 30.38 2.69
C ALA A 473 -103.29 30.13 1.33
N LYS A 474 -103.76 30.81 0.28
CA LYS A 474 -103.13 30.74 -1.04
C LYS A 474 -101.72 31.33 -1.03
N ALA A 475 -101.53 32.49 -0.40
CA ALA A 475 -100.20 33.11 -0.29
C ALA A 475 -99.23 32.24 0.53
N THR A 476 -99.70 31.58 1.59
CA THR A 476 -98.86 30.68 2.39
C THR A 476 -98.51 29.41 1.65
N GLU A 477 -99.41 28.86 0.81
CA GLU A 477 -99.10 27.75 -0.10
C GLU A 477 -98.00 28.11 -1.11
N GLU A 478 -98.06 29.31 -1.70
CA GLU A 478 -97.00 29.80 -2.60
C GLU A 478 -95.65 29.97 -1.86
N ILE A 479 -95.66 30.49 -0.63
CA ILE A 479 -94.46 30.62 0.21
C ILE A 479 -93.92 29.24 0.59
N ALA A 480 -94.77 28.28 0.95
CA ALA A 480 -94.36 26.91 1.26
C ALA A 480 -93.65 26.25 0.07
N GLY A 481 -94.17 26.45 -1.15
CA GLY A 481 -93.49 26.04 -2.38
C GLY A 481 -92.10 26.63 -2.51
N LYS A 482 -91.93 27.94 -2.24
CA LYS A 482 -90.62 28.60 -2.27
C LYS A 482 -89.66 28.14 -1.18
N VAL A 483 -90.15 27.87 0.03
CA VAL A 483 -89.33 27.27 1.10
C VAL A 483 -88.87 25.87 0.70
N GLY A 484 -89.74 25.07 0.08
CA GLY A 484 -89.37 23.75 -0.46
C GLY A 484 -88.29 23.84 -1.55
N GLU A 485 -88.40 24.80 -2.48
CA GLU A 485 -87.36 25.07 -3.48
C GLU A 485 -86.02 25.44 -2.81
N ILE A 486 -86.03 26.29 -1.77
CA ILE A 486 -84.83 26.68 -1.01
C ILE A 486 -84.20 25.48 -0.29
N GLN A 487 -85.00 24.66 0.40
CA GLN A 487 -84.51 23.46 1.08
C GLN A 487 -83.88 22.48 0.09
N GLN A 488 -84.53 22.24 -1.06
CA GLN A 488 -83.97 21.36 -2.09
C GLN A 488 -82.66 21.92 -2.67
N ALA A 489 -82.60 23.23 -2.94
CA ALA A 489 -81.37 23.87 -3.40
C ALA A 489 -80.24 23.74 -2.37
N THR A 490 -80.55 23.95 -1.09
CA THR A 490 -79.60 23.84 0.02
C THR A 490 -79.06 22.41 0.16
N ASN A 491 -79.92 21.39 0.07
CA ASN A 491 -79.51 19.98 0.10
C ASN A 491 -78.58 19.61 -1.07
N ARG A 492 -78.87 20.10 -2.30
CA ARG A 492 -77.98 19.92 -3.45
C ARG A 492 -76.61 20.60 -3.24
N SER A 493 -76.59 21.75 -2.59
CA SER A 493 -75.34 22.44 -2.24
C SER A 493 -74.52 21.66 -1.22
N VAL A 494 -75.14 21.08 -0.19
CA VAL A 494 -74.45 20.20 0.78
C VAL A 494 -73.80 19.00 0.08
N GLU A 495 -74.55 18.32 -0.81
CA GLU A 495 -74.00 17.19 -1.57
C GLU A 495 -72.81 17.61 -2.46
N SER A 496 -72.90 18.79 -3.09
CA SER A 496 -71.83 19.33 -3.93
C SER A 496 -70.58 19.64 -3.10
N ILE A 497 -70.76 20.19 -1.89
CA ILE A 497 -69.67 20.47 -0.95
C ILE A 497 -69.01 19.18 -0.48
N ASP A 498 -69.78 18.13 -0.17
CA ASP A 498 -69.25 16.83 0.26
C ASP A 498 -68.33 16.21 -0.81
N ARG A 499 -68.73 16.33 -2.09
CA ARG A 499 -67.88 15.93 -3.23
C ARG A 499 -66.59 16.76 -3.30
N ILE A 500 -66.67 18.08 -3.06
CA ILE A 500 -65.48 18.96 -3.03
C ILE A 500 -64.53 18.56 -1.88
N VAL A 501 -65.06 18.28 -0.67
CA VAL A 501 -64.26 17.80 0.47
C VAL A 501 -63.53 16.51 0.10
N THR A 502 -64.23 15.57 -0.53
CA THR A 502 -63.62 14.30 -0.98
C THR A 502 -62.49 14.56 -1.99
N THR A 503 -62.70 15.42 -2.98
CA THR A 503 -61.66 15.78 -3.96
C THR A 503 -60.46 16.46 -3.30
N ILE A 504 -60.66 17.34 -2.33
CA ILE A 504 -59.57 17.98 -1.59
C ILE A 504 -58.76 16.94 -0.80
N GLY A 505 -59.42 15.97 -0.16
CA GLY A 505 -58.74 14.87 0.53
C GLY A 505 -57.90 14.00 -0.42
N GLN A 506 -58.39 13.78 -1.65
CA GLN A 506 -57.62 13.11 -2.71
C GLN A 506 -56.38 13.92 -3.13
N ILE A 507 -56.51 15.25 -3.23
CA ILE A 507 -55.37 16.14 -3.54
C ILE A 507 -54.32 16.08 -2.43
N GLN A 508 -54.71 16.10 -1.15
CA GLN A 508 -53.78 15.98 -0.02
C GLN A 508 -53.03 14.64 -0.05
N THR A 509 -53.75 13.54 -0.31
CA THR A 509 -53.14 12.21 -0.43
C THR A 509 -52.14 12.16 -1.58
N ALA A 510 -52.53 12.68 -2.76
CA ALA A 510 -51.66 12.72 -3.93
C ALA A 510 -50.40 13.58 -3.67
N ALA A 511 -50.54 14.74 -3.04
CA ALA A 511 -49.41 15.59 -2.67
C ALA A 511 -48.45 14.87 -1.72
N SER A 512 -48.97 14.11 -0.74
CA SER A 512 -48.14 13.30 0.16
C SER A 512 -47.38 12.20 -0.59
N THR A 513 -48.02 11.50 -1.52
CA THR A 513 -47.36 10.46 -2.33
C THR A 513 -46.26 11.06 -3.22
N VAL A 514 -46.53 12.20 -3.86
CA VAL A 514 -45.52 12.90 -4.67
C VAL A 514 -44.37 13.39 -3.79
N ALA A 515 -44.63 13.90 -2.59
CA ALA A 515 -43.58 14.33 -1.66
C ALA A 515 -42.61 13.19 -1.34
N SER A 516 -43.13 12.01 -0.97
CA SER A 516 -42.30 10.83 -0.72
C SER A 516 -41.49 10.40 -1.94
N ALA A 517 -42.08 10.42 -3.14
CA ALA A 517 -41.37 10.09 -4.38
C ALA A 517 -40.26 11.11 -4.70
N VAL A 518 -40.49 12.39 -4.42
CA VAL A 518 -39.50 13.47 -4.62
C VAL A 518 -38.35 13.35 -3.62
N GLU A 519 -38.62 12.95 -2.37
CA GLU A 519 -37.57 12.65 -1.38
C GLU A 519 -36.69 11.47 -1.85
N GLU A 520 -37.30 10.40 -2.35
CA GLU A 520 -36.58 9.25 -2.91
C GLU A 520 -35.74 9.64 -4.14
N GLN A 521 -36.30 10.43 -5.06
CA GLN A 521 -35.55 10.99 -6.19
C GLN A 521 -34.37 11.86 -5.74
N GLY A 522 -34.56 12.64 -4.67
CA GLY A 522 -33.49 13.45 -4.07
C GLY A 522 -32.34 12.59 -3.55
N ALA A 523 -32.65 11.50 -2.85
CA ALA A 523 -31.64 10.54 -2.37
C ALA A 523 -30.90 9.87 -3.54
N ALA A 524 -31.62 9.38 -4.55
CA ALA A 524 -31.02 8.75 -5.73
C ALA A 524 -30.12 9.72 -6.51
N THR A 525 -30.53 10.98 -6.66
CA THR A 525 -29.76 12.03 -7.35
C THR A 525 -28.47 12.36 -6.57
N ALA A 526 -28.53 12.41 -5.24
CA ALA A 526 -27.35 12.59 -4.40
C ALA A 526 -26.36 11.42 -4.52
N GLU A 527 -26.86 10.19 -4.61
CA GLU A 527 -26.03 9.00 -4.85
C GLU A 527 -25.37 9.03 -6.23
N ILE A 528 -26.12 9.42 -7.27
CA ILE A 528 -25.59 9.64 -8.62
C ILE A 528 -24.45 10.67 -8.57
N ALA A 529 -24.65 11.82 -7.93
CA ALA A 529 -23.61 12.86 -7.81
C ALA A 529 -22.33 12.32 -7.17
N SER A 530 -22.47 11.55 -6.08
CA SER A 530 -21.34 10.91 -5.39
C SER A 530 -20.62 9.92 -6.31
N ASN A 531 -21.35 9.05 -7.00
CA ASN A 531 -20.80 8.06 -7.93
C ASN A 531 -20.11 8.72 -9.14
N THR A 532 -20.67 9.82 -9.65
CA THR A 532 -20.07 10.62 -10.73
C THR A 532 -18.75 11.24 -10.28
N GLN A 533 -18.66 11.80 -9.07
CA GLN A 533 -17.38 12.30 -8.53
C GLN A 533 -16.34 11.19 -8.35
N GLN A 534 -16.76 9.99 -7.91
CA GLN A 534 -15.87 8.85 -7.82
C GLN A 534 -15.38 8.41 -9.21
N ALA A 535 -16.26 8.38 -10.21
CA ALA A 535 -15.89 8.09 -11.59
C ALA A 535 -14.87 9.11 -12.14
N ALA A 536 -15.04 10.41 -11.83
CA ALA A 536 -14.12 11.47 -12.25
C ALA A 536 -12.70 11.25 -11.70
N ARG A 537 -12.58 10.91 -10.41
CA ARG A 537 -11.28 10.56 -9.80
C ARG A 537 -10.69 9.29 -10.41
N GLY A 538 -11.55 8.33 -10.77
CA GLY A 538 -11.17 7.12 -11.47
C GLY A 538 -10.55 7.40 -12.83
N THR A 539 -11.17 8.25 -13.65
CA THR A 539 -10.64 8.62 -14.97
C THR A 539 -9.33 9.40 -14.88
N GLU A 540 -9.20 10.30 -13.89
CA GLU A 540 -7.94 11.01 -13.60
C GLU A 540 -6.81 10.04 -13.23
N THR A 541 -7.10 9.05 -12.39
CA THR A 541 -6.13 8.02 -11.99
C THR A 541 -5.71 7.16 -13.17
N VAL A 542 -6.64 6.77 -14.05
CA VAL A 542 -6.34 6.05 -15.28
C VAL A 542 -5.42 6.87 -16.17
N ASN A 543 -5.70 8.17 -16.34
CA ASN A 543 -4.87 9.05 -17.15
C ASN A 543 -3.43 9.19 -16.61
N HIS A 544 -3.28 9.30 -15.28
CA HIS A 544 -1.95 9.34 -14.66
C HIS A 544 -1.18 8.02 -14.85
N ASN A 545 -1.85 6.89 -14.63
CA ASN A 545 -1.24 5.57 -14.75
C ASN A 545 -0.84 5.27 -16.20
N ILE A 546 -1.69 5.61 -17.17
CA ILE A 546 -1.41 5.34 -18.57
C ILE A 546 -0.28 6.21 -19.12
N ALA A 547 -0.17 7.47 -18.65
CA ALA A 547 1.01 8.29 -18.94
C ALA A 547 2.30 7.66 -18.39
N GLY A 548 2.24 6.99 -17.24
CA GLY A 548 3.35 6.20 -16.70
C GLY A 548 3.72 4.99 -17.58
N VAL A 549 2.72 4.26 -18.07
CA VAL A 549 2.91 3.13 -18.99
C VAL A 549 3.54 3.59 -20.30
N GLY A 550 3.09 4.71 -20.87
CA GLY A 550 3.67 5.30 -22.08
C GLY A 550 5.16 5.62 -21.91
N ARG A 551 5.53 6.30 -20.81
CA ARG A 551 6.95 6.58 -20.49
C ARG A 551 7.79 5.32 -20.29
N ALA A 552 7.22 4.30 -19.64
CA ALA A 552 7.90 3.02 -19.45
C ALA A 552 8.17 2.33 -20.80
N ALA A 553 7.19 2.36 -21.70
CA ALA A 553 7.34 1.83 -23.06
C ALA A 553 8.41 2.60 -23.85
N GLU A 554 8.43 3.93 -23.82
CA GLU A 554 9.49 4.74 -24.44
C GLU A 554 10.89 4.37 -23.94
N MET A 555 11.06 4.21 -22.62
CA MET A 555 12.33 3.77 -22.02
C MET A 555 12.72 2.37 -22.49
N THR A 556 11.78 1.43 -22.58
CA THR A 556 12.03 0.09 -23.13
C THR A 556 12.44 0.15 -24.59
N GLY A 557 11.82 1.02 -25.40
CA GLY A 557 12.19 1.25 -26.79
C GLY A 557 13.64 1.78 -26.92
N ALA A 558 14.00 2.77 -26.11
CA ALA A 558 15.35 3.33 -26.06
C ALA A 558 16.40 2.29 -25.63
N ALA A 559 16.12 1.52 -24.57
CA ALA A 559 17.00 0.44 -24.11
C ALA A 559 17.17 -0.66 -25.16
N SER A 560 16.09 -0.99 -25.88
CA SER A 560 16.13 -1.97 -26.97
C SER A 560 17.00 -1.48 -28.13
N SER A 561 16.91 -0.20 -28.49
CA SER A 561 17.80 0.42 -29.50
C SER A 561 19.27 0.33 -29.09
N GLN A 562 19.59 0.61 -27.82
CA GLN A 562 20.95 0.46 -27.29
C GLN A 562 21.45 -0.99 -27.33
N LEU A 563 20.58 -1.96 -27.00
CA LEU A 563 20.90 -3.39 -27.07
C LEU A 563 21.18 -3.84 -28.51
N MET A 564 20.43 -3.32 -29.50
CA MET A 564 20.70 -3.60 -30.91
C MET A 564 22.08 -3.07 -31.33
N THR A 565 22.42 -1.84 -30.94
CA THR A 565 23.77 -1.27 -31.21
C THR A 565 24.87 -2.10 -30.55
N LEU A 566 24.68 -2.52 -29.29
CA LEU A 566 25.66 -3.36 -28.58
C LEU A 566 25.82 -4.73 -29.26
N SER A 567 24.71 -5.35 -29.66
CA SER A 567 24.71 -6.65 -30.35
C SER A 567 25.44 -6.57 -31.69
N GLN A 568 25.26 -5.47 -32.43
CA GLN A 568 26.02 -5.22 -33.65
C GLN A 568 27.52 -5.10 -33.35
N SER A 569 27.91 -4.34 -32.31
CA SER A 569 29.31 -4.21 -31.92
C SER A 569 29.95 -5.54 -31.51
N ILE A 570 29.23 -6.42 -30.80
CA ILE A 570 29.74 -7.75 -30.44
C ILE A 570 29.89 -8.63 -31.68
N THR A 571 28.95 -8.53 -32.62
CA THR A 571 29.03 -9.24 -33.91
C THR A 571 30.30 -8.82 -34.68
N ASP A 572 30.58 -7.52 -34.74
CA ASP A 572 31.78 -6.98 -35.39
C ASP A 572 33.06 -7.46 -34.68
N GLN A 573 33.08 -7.47 -33.34
CA GLN A 573 34.20 -7.99 -32.54
C GLN A 573 34.41 -9.50 -32.75
N ALA A 574 33.34 -10.29 -32.86
CA ALA A 574 33.42 -11.73 -33.13
C ALA A 574 34.00 -12.00 -34.53
N GLN A 575 33.62 -11.19 -35.53
CA GLN A 575 34.22 -11.25 -36.87
C GLN A 575 35.68 -10.84 -36.87
N GLN A 576 36.07 -9.84 -36.08
CA GLN A 576 37.46 -9.45 -35.92
C GLN A 576 38.28 -10.55 -35.24
N LEU A 577 37.78 -11.14 -34.15
CA LEU A 577 38.43 -12.27 -33.47
C LEU A 577 38.65 -13.45 -34.43
N LYS A 578 37.65 -13.77 -35.26
CA LYS A 578 37.79 -14.82 -36.28
C LYS A 578 38.94 -14.55 -37.24
N ARG A 579 39.06 -13.31 -37.75
CA ARG A 579 40.17 -12.91 -38.66
C ARG A 579 41.53 -12.99 -37.98
N GLU A 580 41.65 -12.51 -36.74
CA GLU A 580 42.90 -12.60 -35.96
C GLU A 580 43.31 -14.06 -35.72
N VAL A 581 42.35 -14.94 -35.41
CA VAL A 581 42.60 -16.38 -35.23
C VAL A 581 43.09 -17.02 -36.54
N GLU A 582 42.43 -16.73 -37.66
CA GLU A 582 42.85 -17.23 -39.00
C GLU A 582 44.29 -16.78 -39.32
N GLN A 583 44.65 -15.55 -38.96
CA GLN A 583 45.99 -15.00 -39.21
C GLN A 583 47.07 -15.62 -38.30
N VAL A 584 46.79 -15.80 -37.01
CA VAL A 584 47.69 -16.50 -36.07
C VAL A 584 47.92 -17.94 -36.53
N VAL A 585 46.88 -18.63 -36.95
CA VAL A 585 46.96 -20.02 -37.45
C VAL A 585 47.75 -20.10 -38.75
N ALA A 586 47.57 -19.15 -39.68
CA ALA A 586 48.37 -19.07 -40.90
C ALA A 586 49.86 -18.88 -40.60
N ASN A 587 50.20 -18.00 -39.66
CA ASN A 587 51.58 -17.77 -39.23
C ASN A 587 52.20 -19.01 -38.56
N LEU A 588 51.43 -19.72 -37.73
CA LEU A 588 51.86 -20.97 -37.08
C LEU A 588 52.03 -22.14 -38.05
N ARG A 589 51.36 -22.11 -39.22
CA ARG A 589 51.53 -23.10 -40.29
C ARG A 589 52.72 -22.80 -41.21
N ALA A 590 53.13 -21.53 -41.30
CA ALA A 590 54.20 -21.06 -42.18
C ALA A 590 55.61 -21.12 -41.56
N GLY A 591 55.71 -21.12 -40.22
CA GLY A 591 56.98 -21.23 -39.46
C GLY A 591 57.14 -22.55 -38.73
#